data_AF-A0A0G0KT45-F1
#
_entry.id   AF-A0A0G0KT45-F1
#
_cell.length_a   1.000
_cell.length_b   1.000
_cell.length_c   1.000
_cell.angle_alpha   90.00
_cell.angle_beta   90.00
_cell.angle_gamma   90.00
#
_symmetry.space_group_name_H-M   'P 1'
#
loop_
_entity.id
_entity.type
_entity.pdbx_description
1 polymer ?
#
loop_
_entity_poly.entity_id
_entity_poly.type
_entity_poly.pdbx_seq_one_letter_code
_entity_poly.pdbx_strand_id
1 'polypeptide(L)'
;IDKFKEEIAKANTIILAGVPGKYEDEGHRQGTMEVFNAIARSSAFKVAGGGDAEAAITLLGLNDKFDWISVGGGAALEFLANGTLPGIEALKV
;
A
#
# COMPACT_ATOMS: atom_id res chain seq x y z
N ILE A 1 9.21 14.83 0.49
CA ILE A 1 8.40 14.03 -0.46
C ILE A 1 9.26 13.60 -1.64
N ASP A 2 10.05 14.49 -2.24
CA ASP A 2 10.81 14.19 -3.47
C ASP A 2 11.75 12.99 -3.35
N LYS A 3 12.48 12.86 -2.24
CA LYS A 3 13.29 11.66 -1.96
C LYS A 3 12.50 10.35 -2.02
N PHE A 4 11.25 10.33 -1.54
CA PHE A 4 10.41 9.12 -1.66
C PHE A 4 10.06 8.84 -3.12
N LYS A 5 9.72 9.87 -3.91
CA LYS A 5 9.41 9.72 -5.33
C LYS A 5 10.60 9.16 -6.11
N GLU A 6 11.80 9.63 -5.82
CA GLU A 6 13.04 9.15 -6.45
C GLU A 6 13.27 7.66 -6.17
N GLU A 7 13.08 7.19 -4.94
CA GLU A 7 13.23 5.78 -4.60
C GLU A 7 12.10 4.91 -5.18
N ILE A 8 10.86 5.41 -5.16
CA ILE A 8 9.70 4.73 -5.77
C ILE A 8 9.91 4.50 -7.27
N ALA A 9 10.51 5.46 -7.98
CA ALA A 9 10.77 5.35 -9.41
C ALA A 9 11.80 4.26 -9.77
N LYS A 10 12.64 3.84 -8.81
CA LYS A 10 13.65 2.79 -9.00
C LYS A 10 13.14 1.40 -8.66
N ALA A 11 12.02 1.30 -7.95
CA ALA A 11 11.51 0.04 -7.45
C ALA A 11 10.90 -0.80 -8.58
N ASN A 12 11.15 -2.11 -8.55
CA ASN A 12 10.46 -3.09 -9.42
C ASN A 12 9.26 -3.74 -8.73
N THR A 13 9.21 -3.69 -7.39
CA THR A 13 8.10 -4.18 -6.57
C THR A 13 7.89 -3.21 -5.42
N ILE A 14 6.64 -2.86 -5.14
CA ILE A 14 6.23 -1.95 -4.08
C ILE A 14 5.17 -2.63 -3.22
N ILE A 15 5.43 -2.69 -1.91
CA ILE A 15 4.43 -3.04 -0.90
C ILE A 15 4.11 -1.75 -0.14
N LEU A 16 2.86 -1.31 -0.24
CA LEU A 16 2.34 -0.14 0.46
C LEU A 16 1.48 -0.58 1.64
N ALA A 17 1.87 -0.15 2.83
CA ALA A 17 1.13 -0.41 4.06
C ALA A 17 1.00 0.87 4.89
N GLY A 18 -0.22 1.39 4.99
CA GLY A 18 -0.52 2.66 5.65
C GLY A 18 -0.30 3.90 4.79
N VAL A 19 -0.38 5.07 5.43
CA VAL A 19 -0.43 6.40 4.81
C VAL A 19 0.56 7.36 5.46
N PRO A 20 1.24 8.23 4.70
CA PRO A 20 2.07 9.27 5.30
C PRO A 20 1.21 10.47 5.73
N GLY A 21 0.96 10.57 7.04
CA GLY A 21 0.26 11.68 7.69
C GLY A 21 -1.25 11.49 7.83
N LYS A 22 -1.96 12.57 8.18
CA LYS A 22 -3.43 12.59 8.32
C LYS A 22 -4.10 12.83 6.97
N TYR A 23 -4.26 11.76 6.19
CA TYR A 23 -4.81 11.82 4.84
C TYR A 23 -6.28 12.24 4.79
N GLU A 24 -7.01 12.08 5.88
CA GLU A 24 -8.42 12.42 5.99
C GLU A 24 -8.61 13.95 5.95
N ASP A 25 -7.68 14.69 6.55
CA ASP A 25 -7.66 16.15 6.58
C ASP A 25 -7.01 16.71 5.30
N GLU A 26 -7.77 17.49 4.52
CA GLU A 26 -7.30 18.08 3.27
C GLU A 26 -6.03 18.92 3.45
N GLY A 27 -5.88 19.63 4.58
CA GLY A 27 -4.70 20.44 4.88
C GLY A 27 -3.42 19.61 5.10
N HIS A 28 -3.56 18.31 5.39
CA HIS A 28 -2.46 17.40 5.72
C HIS A 28 -2.34 16.22 4.72
N ARG A 29 -3.21 16.15 3.70
CA ARG A 29 -3.25 15.05 2.72
C ARG A 29 -2.13 15.08 1.68
N GLN A 30 -1.48 16.22 1.46
CA GLN A 30 -0.52 16.40 0.36
C GLN A 30 0.57 15.32 0.33
N GLY A 31 1.12 14.93 1.48
CA GLY A 31 2.12 13.87 1.56
C GLY A 31 1.62 12.52 1.03
N THR A 32 0.44 12.11 1.47
CA THR A 32 -0.22 10.86 1.02
C THR A 32 -0.52 10.92 -0.48
N MET A 33 -1.13 12.01 -0.94
CA MET A 33 -1.48 12.18 -2.34
C MET A 33 -0.25 12.10 -3.26
N GLU A 34 0.84 12.80 -2.93
CA GLU A 34 2.03 12.84 -3.77
C GLU A 34 2.78 11.50 -3.79
N VAL A 35 2.86 10.80 -2.65
CA VAL A 35 3.49 9.48 -2.56
C VAL A 35 2.65 8.45 -3.33
N PHE A 36 1.34 8.43 -3.15
CA PHE A 36 0.46 7.44 -3.77
C PHE A 36 0.38 7.63 -5.28
N ASN A 37 0.36 8.89 -5.76
CA ASN A 37 0.47 9.18 -7.19
C ASN A 37 1.81 8.74 -7.78
N ALA A 38 2.92 8.86 -7.03
CA ALA A 38 4.21 8.36 -7.49
C ALA A 38 4.22 6.83 -7.61
N ILE A 39 3.63 6.12 -6.63
CA ILE A 39 3.46 4.66 -6.70
C ILE A 39 2.60 4.29 -7.90
N ALA A 40 1.45 4.94 -8.07
CA ALA A 40 0.50 4.66 -9.16
C ALA A 40 1.09 4.87 -10.58
N ARG A 41 2.09 5.75 -10.71
CA ARG A 41 2.83 5.97 -11.97
C ARG A 41 3.97 4.99 -12.20
N SER A 42 4.40 4.27 -11.17
CA SER A 42 5.49 3.29 -11.27
C SER A 42 5.05 2.05 -12.05
N SER A 43 5.97 1.50 -12.87
CA SER A 43 5.80 0.22 -13.56
C SER A 43 6.06 -0.99 -12.65
N ALA A 44 6.40 -0.76 -11.37
CA ALA A 44 6.59 -1.81 -10.39
C ALA A 44 5.34 -2.70 -10.24
N PHE A 45 5.50 -3.93 -9.76
CA PHE A 45 4.38 -4.68 -9.20
C PHE A 45 3.96 -4.04 -7.88
N LYS A 46 2.70 -3.59 -7.78
CA LYS A 46 2.18 -2.76 -6.69
C LYS A 46 1.15 -3.52 -5.86
N VAL A 47 1.49 -3.80 -4.62
CA VAL A 47 0.60 -4.39 -3.61
C VAL A 47 0.28 -3.33 -2.56
N ALA A 48 -0.99 -3.14 -2.26
CA ALA A 48 -1.44 -2.35 -1.11
C ALA A 48 -2.09 -3.24 -0.05
N GLY A 49 -1.90 -2.90 1.22
CA GLY A 49 -2.57 -3.55 2.34
C GLY A 49 -2.76 -2.62 3.53
N GLY A 50 -3.78 -2.89 4.34
CA GLY A 50 -4.15 -2.07 5.49
C GLY A 50 -5.26 -1.07 5.16
N GLY A 51 -6.20 -0.91 6.09
CA GLY A 51 -7.45 -0.15 5.85
C GLY A 51 -7.22 1.31 5.46
N ASP A 52 -6.27 1.99 6.08
CA ASP A 52 -5.97 3.38 5.73
C ASP A 52 -5.39 3.53 4.32
N ALA A 53 -4.53 2.59 3.90
CA ALA A 53 -3.99 2.61 2.54
C ALA A 53 -5.08 2.35 1.50
N GLU A 54 -5.96 1.37 1.74
CA GLU A 54 -7.12 1.09 0.89
C GLU A 54 -8.05 2.29 0.79
N ALA A 55 -8.39 2.91 1.92
CA ALA A 55 -9.26 4.08 1.99
C ALA A 55 -8.64 5.27 1.24
N ALA A 56 -7.34 5.53 1.42
CA ALA A 56 -6.64 6.60 0.73
C ALA A 56 -6.51 6.34 -0.78
N ILE A 57 -6.23 5.11 -1.23
CA ILE A 57 -6.21 4.74 -2.66
C ILE A 57 -7.58 5.00 -3.28
N THR A 58 -8.65 4.58 -2.60
CA THR A 58 -10.03 4.78 -3.06
C THR A 58 -10.38 6.25 -3.14
N LEU A 59 -10.08 7.02 -2.08
CA LEU A 59 -10.31 8.46 -2.01
C LEU A 59 -9.63 9.22 -3.16
N LEU A 60 -8.44 8.78 -3.56
CA LEU A 60 -7.65 9.38 -4.64
C LEU A 60 -8.00 8.83 -6.03
N GLY A 61 -8.92 7.86 -6.13
CA GLY A 61 -9.32 7.25 -7.40
C GLY A 61 -8.22 6.41 -8.06
N LEU A 62 -7.35 5.79 -7.27
CA LEU A 62 -6.16 5.08 -7.75
C LEU A 62 -6.33 3.55 -7.79
N ASN A 63 -7.53 3.01 -7.58
CA ASN A 63 -7.78 1.56 -7.47
C ASN A 63 -7.20 0.77 -8.66
N ASP A 64 -7.48 1.19 -9.89
CA ASP A 64 -7.02 0.51 -11.11
C ASP A 64 -5.52 0.69 -11.39
N LYS A 65 -4.80 1.38 -10.49
CA LYS A 65 -3.35 1.59 -10.57
C LYS A 65 -2.57 0.65 -9.66
N PHE A 66 -3.23 -0.20 -8.87
CA PHE A 66 -2.58 -1.21 -8.05
C PHE A 66 -2.87 -2.60 -8.62
N ASP A 67 -1.86 -3.45 -8.64
CA ASP A 67 -1.99 -4.82 -9.15
C ASP A 67 -2.74 -5.71 -8.17
N TRP A 68 -2.62 -5.44 -6.87
CA TRP A 68 -3.40 -6.11 -5.83
C TRP A 68 -3.63 -5.21 -4.61
N ILE A 69 -4.87 -5.15 -4.14
CA ILE A 69 -5.26 -4.49 -2.89
C ILE A 69 -5.78 -5.57 -1.95
N SER A 70 -5.04 -5.81 -0.86
CA SER A 70 -5.34 -6.85 0.11
C SER A 70 -6.41 -6.40 1.11
N VAL A 71 -7.52 -7.14 1.14
CA VAL A 71 -8.58 -7.02 2.16
C VAL A 71 -8.21 -7.67 3.49
N GLY A 72 -7.02 -8.30 3.58
CA GLY A 72 -6.56 -8.98 4.80
C GLY A 72 -6.10 -8.04 5.91
N GLY A 73 -5.99 -6.74 5.64
CA GLY A 73 -5.56 -5.73 6.61
C GLY A 73 -4.27 -6.13 7.33
N GLY A 74 -4.32 -6.21 8.66
CA GLY A 74 -3.19 -6.61 9.50
C GLY A 74 -2.71 -8.05 9.24
N ALA A 75 -3.59 -8.98 8.87
CA ALA A 75 -3.21 -10.36 8.60
C ALA A 75 -2.28 -10.48 7.38
N ALA A 76 -2.43 -9.61 6.38
CA ALA A 76 -1.51 -9.58 5.23
C ALA A 76 -0.11 -9.11 5.63
N LEU A 77 0.01 -8.16 6.56
CA LEU A 77 1.30 -7.71 7.09
C LEU A 77 1.94 -8.77 7.97
N GLU A 78 1.15 -9.43 8.81
CA GLU A 78 1.61 -10.54 9.63
C GLU A 78 2.11 -11.72 8.77
N PHE A 79 1.40 -12.02 7.69
CA PHE A 79 1.84 -13.01 6.70
C PHE A 79 3.17 -12.62 6.04
N LEU A 80 3.32 -11.35 5.64
CA LEU A 80 4.58 -10.86 5.05
C LEU A 80 5.75 -10.93 6.04
N ALA A 81 5.49 -10.68 7.33
CA ALA A 81 6.52 -10.72 8.37
C ALA A 81 6.92 -12.15 8.75
N ASN A 82 5.95 -13.06 8.86
CA ASN A 82 6.15 -14.39 9.43
C ASN A 82 6.16 -15.52 8.38
N GLY A 83 5.79 -15.24 7.14
CA GLY A 83 5.70 -16.21 6.04
C GLY A 83 4.49 -17.15 6.11
N THR A 84 3.69 -17.07 7.17
CA THR A 84 2.49 -17.88 7.37
C THR A 84 1.54 -17.25 8.40
N LEU A 85 0.36 -17.85 8.57
CA LEU A 85 -0.64 -17.49 9.58
C LEU A 85 -1.20 -18.77 10.22
N PRO A 86 -1.72 -18.72 11.46
CA PRO A 86 -2.32 -19.88 12.10
C PRO A 86 -3.41 -20.56 11.26
N GLY A 87 -4.24 -19.78 10.57
CA GLY A 87 -5.26 -20.30 9.66
C GLY A 87 -4.70 -20.98 8.41
N ILE A 88 -3.53 -20.55 7.92
CA ILE A 88 -2.85 -21.19 6.78
C ILE A 88 -2.21 -22.50 7.24
N GLU A 89 -1.53 -22.50 8.39
CA GLU A 89 -0.93 -23.73 8.95
C GLU A 89 -1.98 -24.80 9.25
N ALA A 90 -3.13 -24.42 9.80
CA ALA A 90 -4.21 -25.36 10.10
C ALA A 90 -4.79 -26.07 8.86
N LEU A 91 -4.56 -25.52 7.65
CA LEU A 91 -5.01 -26.08 6.38
C LEU A 91 -3.93 -26.92 5.68
N LYS A 92 -2.69 -26.95 6.19
CA LYS A 92 -1.64 -27.81 5.65
C LYS A 92 -1.90 -29.24 6.10
N VAL A 93 -2.18 -30.10 5.11
CA VAL A 93 -2.35 -31.56 5.27
C VAL A 93 -1.01 -32.26 5.35
#